data_AF-A0A7V9Q7N6-F1
#
_entry.id   AF-A0A7V9Q7N6-F1
#
_cell.length_a   1.000
_cell.length_b   1.000
_cell.length_c   1.000
_cell.angle_alpha   90.00
_cell.angle_beta   90.00
_cell.angle_gamma   90.00
#
_symmetry.space_group_name_H-M   'P 1'
#
loop_
_entity.id
_entity.type
_entity.pdbx_description
1 polymer ?
#
loop_
_entity_poly.entity_id
_entity_poly.type
_entity_poly.pdbx_seq_one_letter_code
_entity_poly.pdbx_strand_id
1 'polypeptide(L)' 'TAAGLDGLKGHRSVGGIRASIYNAFPREGVEALAAFMKEFEKKNG' A
#
# COMPACT_ATOMS: atom_id res chain seq x y z
N THR A 1 1.05 0.95 11.85
CA THR A 1 1.27 2.19 11.07
C THR A 1 0.03 3.07 11.18
N ALA A 2 0.12 4.39 10.98
CA ALA A 2 -1.02 5.30 11.17
C ALA A 2 -2.24 4.99 10.27
N ALA A 3 -2.04 4.32 9.13
CA ALA A 3 -3.09 3.92 8.20
C ALA A 3 -3.38 2.40 8.21
N GLY A 4 -2.80 1.64 9.15
CA GLY A 4 -2.96 0.18 9.20
C GLY A 4 -2.31 -0.62 8.04
N LEU A 5 -1.64 0.06 7.10
CA LEU A 5 -0.92 -0.56 5.99
C LEU A 5 0.54 -0.85 6.39
N ASP A 6 0.97 -2.11 6.32
CA ASP A 6 2.33 -2.55 6.58
C ASP A 6 2.93 -3.31 5.38
N GLY A 7 4.22 -3.65 5.46
CA GLY A 7 4.87 -4.48 4.43
C GLY A 7 5.06 -3.81 3.04
N LEU A 8 4.75 -2.53 2.89
CA LEU A 8 4.77 -1.84 1.59
C LEU A 8 6.17 -1.47 1.07
N LYS A 9 7.20 -1.50 1.92
CA LYS A 9 8.58 -1.17 1.49
C LYS A 9 9.04 -2.16 0.44
N GLY A 10 9.45 -1.65 -0.73
CA GLY A 10 9.96 -2.47 -1.82
C GLY A 10 11.23 -3.23 -1.47
N HIS A 11 11.56 -4.24 -2.29
CA HIS A 11 12.77 -5.04 -2.09
C HIS A 11 14.03 -4.16 -2.18
N ARG A 12 15.02 -4.44 -1.32
CA ARG A 12 16.26 -3.62 -1.19
C ARG A 12 16.99 -3.36 -2.51
N SER A 13 16.93 -4.28 -3.48
CA SER A 13 17.63 -4.14 -4.76
C SER A 13 16.91 -3.27 -5.78
N VAL A 14 15.62 -3.02 -5.60
CA VAL A 14 14.78 -2.26 -6.56
C VAL A 14 14.31 -0.95 -5.95
N GLY A 15 14.21 -0.87 -4.61
CA GLY A 15 13.64 0.28 -3.92
C GLY A 15 12.14 0.40 -4.17
N GLY A 16 11.61 1.63 -4.03
CA GLY A 16 10.20 1.93 -4.26
C GLY A 16 9.25 1.25 -3.27
N ILE A 17 8.02 1.03 -3.73
CA ILE A 17 6.89 0.50 -2.96
C ILE A 17 6.34 -0.74 -3.65
N ARG A 18 5.99 -1.79 -2.89
CA ARG A 18 5.37 -3.02 -3.39
C ARG A 18 4.28 -3.49 -2.42
N ALA A 19 3.06 -3.64 -2.93
CA ALA A 19 1.98 -4.31 -2.21
C ALA A 19 1.92 -5.79 -2.62
N SER A 20 1.90 -6.70 -1.65
CA SER A 20 1.78 -8.14 -1.90
C SER A 20 0.35 -8.59 -1.61
N ILE A 21 -0.36 -9.08 -2.62
CA ILE A 21 -1.81 -9.32 -2.60
C ILE A 21 -2.09 -10.82 -2.81
N TYR A 22 -1.71 -11.65 -1.83
CA TYR A 22 -1.92 -13.09 -1.89
C TYR A 22 -3.37 -13.49 -1.62
N ASN A 23 -3.72 -14.77 -1.81
CA ASN A 23 -5.09 -15.28 -1.60
C ASN A 23 -5.68 -14.97 -0.21
N ALA A 24 -4.84 -14.91 0.83
CA ALA A 24 -5.29 -14.60 2.18
C ALA A 24 -5.51 -13.09 2.42
N PHE A 25 -5.13 -12.24 1.47
CA PHE A 25 -5.28 -10.81 1.60
C PHE A 25 -6.74 -10.40 1.32
N PRO A 26 -7.43 -9.78 2.28
CA PRO A 26 -8.84 -9.46 2.14
C PRO A 26 -9.07 -8.34 1.12
N ARG A 27 -10.26 -8.35 0.50
CA ARG A 27 -10.68 -7.35 -0.49
C ARG A 27 -10.65 -5.94 0.09
N GLU A 28 -11.09 -5.81 1.34
CA GLU A 28 -11.14 -4.58 2.12
C GLU A 28 -9.74 -3.97 2.29
N GLY A 29 -8.70 -4.81 2.40
CA GLY A 29 -7.32 -4.36 2.48
C GLY A 29 -6.84 -3.70 1.19
N VAL A 30 -7.28 -4.22 0.03
CA VAL A 30 -6.96 -3.65 -1.28
C VAL A 30 -7.65 -2.29 -1.45
N GLU A 31 -8.89 -2.20 -1.01
CA GLU A 31 -9.68 -0.97 -1.09
C GLU A 31 -9.10 0.12 -0.19
N ALA A 32 -8.68 -0.23 1.04
CA ALA A 32 -7.97 0.68 1.94
C ALA A 32 -6.65 1.18 1.35
N LEU A 33 -5.86 0.29 0.72
CA LEU A 33 -4.62 0.67 0.03
C LEU A 33 -4.90 1.64 -1.12
N ALA A 34 -5.89 1.36 -1.97
CA ALA A 34 -6.23 2.21 -3.10
C ALA A 34 -6.73 3.60 -2.65
N ALA A 35 -7.54 3.64 -1.59
CA ALA A 35 -8.00 4.90 -0.99
C ALA A 35 -6.82 5.71 -0.44
N PHE A 36 -5.91 5.06 0.28
CA PHE A 36 -4.69 5.71 0.78
C PHE A 36 -3.84 6.28 -0.36
N MET A 37 -3.64 5.53 -1.45
CA MET A 37 -2.84 6.01 -2.60
C MET A 37 -3.45 7.27 -3.23
N LYS A 38 -4.78 7.30 -3.44
CA LYS A 38 -5.47 8.48 -3.97
C LYS A 38 -5.35 9.70 -3.05
N GLU A 39 -5.50 9.49 -1.74
CA GLU A 39 -5.37 10.58 -0.77
C GLU A 39 -3.92 11.06 -0.64
N PHE A 40 -2.95 10.16 -0.74
CA PHE A 40 -1.54 10.52 -0.76
C PHE A 40 -1.19 11.38 -1.98
N GLU A 41 -1.65 10.97 -3.16
CA GLU A 41 -1.48 11.74 -4.41
C GLU A 41 -2.09 13.14 -4.29
N LYS A 42 -3.35 13.27 -3.84
CA LYS A 42 -3.98 14.58 -3.65
C LYS A 42 -3.22 15.52 -2.70
N LYS A 43 -2.54 14.96 -1.69
CA LYS A 43 -1.85 15.74 -0.64
C LYS A 43 -0.41 16.08 -1.00
N ASN A 44 0.23 15.31 -1.87
CA ASN A 44 1.67 15.39 -2.11
C ASN A 44 2.07 15.45 -3.60
N GLY A 45 1.11 15.28 -4.52
CA GLY A 45 1.28 15.55 -5.95
C GLY A 45 1.13 17.02 -6.26
#